data_AF-A0A841S813-F1
#
_entry.id   AF-A0A841S813-F1
#
_cell.length_a   1.000
_cell.length_b   1.000
_cell.length_c   1.000
_cell.angle_alpha   90.00
_cell.angle_beta   90.00
_cell.angle_gamma   90.00
#
_symmetry.space_group_name_H-M   'P 1'
#
loop_
_entity.id
_entity.type
_entity.pdbx_description
1 polymer ?
#
loop_
_entity_poly.entity_id
_entity_poly.type
_entity_poly.pdbx_seq_one_letter_code
_entity_poly.pdbx_strand_id
1 'polypeptide(L)'
;MSHGGNDKQDPSMVTYVVQPDTGPRRLTPLECERLQGFPDDWTATSNARGQADKLRYAQLGNTVAVPVFEWIARRLLAVDSEAVTA
;
A
#
# COMPACT_ATOMS: atom_id res chain seq x y z
N MET A 1 19.47 -17.60 8.50
CA MET A 1 18.88 -17.05 9.75
C MET A 1 17.83 -16.03 9.36
N SER A 2 16.56 -16.46 9.33
CA SER A 2 15.42 -15.61 9.02
C SER A 2 15.21 -14.63 10.19
N HIS A 3 15.65 -13.38 10.02
CA HIS A 3 15.30 -12.34 10.96
C HIS A 3 13.84 -11.94 10.65
N GLY A 4 12.92 -12.48 11.45
CA GLY A 4 11.50 -12.17 11.39
C GLY A 4 11.24 -10.68 11.59
N GLY A 5 11.16 -9.95 10.49
CA GLY A 5 10.75 -8.55 10.46
C GLY A 5 9.23 -8.44 10.54
N ASN A 6 8.73 -8.14 11.74
CA ASN A 6 7.63 -7.19 12.04
C ASN A 6 7.06 -7.37 13.46
N ASP A 7 7.62 -8.26 14.29
CA ASP A 7 7.12 -8.51 15.65
C ASP A 7 7.51 -7.41 16.67
N LYS A 8 7.91 -6.23 16.17
CA LYS A 8 8.26 -5.03 16.95
C LYS A 8 7.84 -3.75 16.22
N GLN A 9 6.64 -3.70 15.63
CA GLN A 9 6.08 -2.38 15.34
C GLN A 9 5.88 -1.68 16.68
N ASP A 10 6.72 -0.69 16.96
CA ASP A 10 6.56 0.17 18.13
C ASP A 10 5.12 0.70 18.11
N PRO A 11 4.32 0.46 19.16
CA PRO A 11 2.92 0.90 19.22
C PRO A 11 2.77 2.42 19.00
N SER A 12 3.82 3.21 19.27
CA SER A 12 3.85 4.65 19.04
C SER A 12 4.03 5.06 17.57
N MET A 13 4.47 4.14 16.70
CA MET A 13 4.70 4.38 15.27
C MET A 13 3.61 3.76 14.36
N VAL A 14 2.46 3.40 14.92
CA VAL A 14 1.31 2.87 14.17
C VAL A 14 0.29 3.98 13.96
N THR A 15 -0.18 4.15 12.72
CA THR A 15 -1.27 5.08 12.42
C THR A 15 -2.59 4.54 12.96
N TYR A 16 -3.26 5.33 13.80
CA TYR A 16 -4.60 5.04 14.30
C TYR A 16 -5.63 5.96 13.64
N VAL A 17 -6.82 5.43 13.41
CA VAL A 17 -8.02 6.20 13.13
C VAL A 17 -8.87 6.24 14.40
N VAL A 18 -9.35 7.43 14.77
CA VAL A 18 -10.24 7.63 15.92
C VAL A 18 -11.68 7.66 15.42
N GLN A 19 -12.50 6.76 15.93
CA GLN A 19 -13.94 6.74 15.69
C GLN A 19 -14.66 7.39 16.90
N PRO A 20 -15.68 8.24 16.67
CA PRO A 20 -16.34 8.99 17.75
C PRO A 20 -16.93 8.14 18.89
N ASP A 21 -17.30 6.90 18.60
CA ASP A 21 -18.06 6.00 19.46
C ASP A 21 -17.28 4.78 19.94
N THR A 22 -16.30 4.30 19.17
CA THR A 22 -15.55 3.05 19.46
C THR A 22 -14.08 3.28 19.85
N GLY A 23 -13.57 4.51 19.75
CA GLY A 23 -12.20 4.86 20.14
C GLY A 23 -11.15 4.61 19.03
N PRO A 24 -9.85 4.59 19.37
CA PRO A 24 -8.77 4.43 18.41
C PRO A 24 -8.65 2.98 17.92
N ARG A 25 -8.55 2.78 16.61
CA ARG A 25 -8.21 1.49 15.99
C ARG A 25 -7.19 1.64 14.88
N ARG A 26 -6.58 0.53 14.47
CA ARG A 26 -5.74 0.48 13.27
C ARG A 26 -6.61 0.59 12.03
N LEU A 27 -6.06 1.18 10.97
CA LEU A 27 -6.63 1.09 9.63
C LEU A 27 -6.65 -0.38 9.19
N THR A 28 -7.73 -0.80 8.53
CA THR A 28 -7.83 -2.13 7.91
C THR A 28 -6.99 -2.17 6.64
N PRO A 29 -6.63 -3.36 6.12
CA PRO A 29 -5.91 -3.46 4.86
C PRO A 29 -6.65 -2.82 3.69
N LEU A 30 -7.97 -2.93 3.66
CA LEU A 30 -8.82 -2.31 2.63
C LEU A 30 -8.77 -0.78 2.67
N GLU A 31 -8.77 -0.20 3.88
CA GLU A 31 -8.60 1.25 4.03
C GLU A 31 -7.22 1.70 3.54
N CYS A 32 -6.17 0.93 3.83
CA CYS A 32 -4.83 1.20 3.33
C CYS A 32 -4.73 1.08 1.80
N GLU A 33 -5.40 0.10 1.18
CA GLU A 33 -5.50 -0.02 -0.29
C GLU A 33 -6.09 1.25 -0.91
N ARG A 34 -7.23 1.70 -0.38
CA ARG A 34 -7.91 2.91 -0.85
C ARG A 34 -7.07 4.17 -0.65
N LEU A 35 -6.39 4.29 0.50
CA LEU A 35 -5.48 5.42 0.76
C LEU A 35 -4.31 5.45 -0.23
N GLN A 36 -3.79 4.28 -0.62
CA GLN A 36 -2.74 4.18 -1.63
C GLN A 36 -3.28 4.33 -3.07
N GLY A 37 -4.59 4.23 -3.29
CA GLY A 37 -5.24 4.32 -4.60
C GLY A 37 -5.32 3.00 -5.37
N PHE A 38 -5.19 1.86 -4.68
CA PHE A 38 -5.44 0.54 -5.27
C PHE A 38 -6.94 0.25 -5.39
N PRO A 39 -7.33 -0.64 -6.33
CA PRO A 39 -8.66 -1.24 -6.32
C PRO A 39 -8.93 -1.98 -5.00
N ASP A 40 -10.21 -2.09 -4.65
CA ASP A 40 -10.62 -2.87 -3.48
C ASP A 40 -10.14 -4.33 -3.60
N ASP A 41 -9.62 -4.88 -2.50
CA ASP A 41 -9.13 -6.25 -2.38
C ASP A 41 -7.93 -6.60 -3.28
N TRP A 42 -7.20 -5.59 -3.75
CA TRP A 42 -5.98 -5.76 -4.56
C TRP A 42 -4.94 -6.68 -3.91
N THR A 43 -4.82 -6.64 -2.57
CA THR A 43 -3.88 -7.49 -1.81
C THR A 43 -4.58 -8.63 -1.08
N ALA A 44 -5.86 -8.87 -1.32
CA ALA A 44 -6.62 -9.89 -0.58
C ALA A 44 -6.14 -11.32 -0.90
N THR A 45 -5.57 -11.54 -2.09
CA THR A 45 -5.10 -12.85 -2.53
C THR A 45 -3.70 -12.83 -3.13
N SER A 46 -2.96 -13.93 -2.95
CA SER A 46 -1.71 -14.22 -3.63
C SER A 46 -1.72 -15.68 -4.06
N ASN A 47 -1.45 -15.95 -5.34
CA ASN A 47 -1.50 -17.29 -5.93
C ASN A 47 -2.86 -18.00 -5.67
N ALA A 48 -3.96 -17.27 -5.88
CA ALA A 48 -5.33 -17.73 -5.63
C ALA A 48 -5.63 -18.16 -4.18
N ARG A 49 -4.80 -17.74 -3.20
CA ARG A 49 -5.01 -17.98 -1.77
C ARG A 49 -5.16 -16.67 -1.02
N GLY A 50 -6.04 -16.64 -0.02
CA GLY A 50 -6.19 -15.49 0.86
C GLY A 50 -4.89 -15.12 1.57
N GLN A 51 -4.59 -13.82 1.67
CA GLN A 51 -3.42 -13.32 2.38
C GLN A 51 -3.75 -12.90 3.81
N ALA A 52 -2.85 -13.18 4.74
CA ALA A 52 -2.93 -12.67 6.10
C ALA A 52 -2.66 -11.16 6.14
N ASP A 53 -3.36 -10.43 7.01
CA ASP A 53 -3.27 -8.97 7.14
C ASP A 53 -1.83 -8.47 7.33
N LYS A 54 -1.00 -9.20 8.09
CA LYS A 54 0.43 -8.84 8.28
C LYS A 54 1.17 -8.70 6.94
N LEU A 55 0.91 -9.60 6.00
CA LEU A 55 1.52 -9.54 4.67
C LEU A 55 0.96 -8.40 3.82
N ARG A 56 -0.35 -8.18 3.91
CA ARG A 56 -1.03 -7.06 3.22
C ARG A 56 -0.48 -5.71 3.68
N TYR A 57 -0.35 -5.48 4.99
CA TYR A 57 0.26 -4.26 5.52
C TYR A 57 1.72 -4.10 5.06
N ALA A 58 2.50 -5.18 5.01
CA ALA A 58 3.88 -5.11 4.53
C ALA A 58 3.97 -4.75 3.04
N GLN A 59 3.08 -5.28 2.19
CA GLN A 59 3.01 -4.93 0.78
C GLN A 59 2.57 -3.46 0.59
N LEU A 60 1.51 -3.05 1.29
CA LEU A 60 0.97 -1.69 1.21
C LEU A 60 1.92 -0.64 1.80
N GLY A 61 2.72 -0.98 2.81
CA GLY A 61 3.71 -0.08 3.38
C GLY A 61 4.98 0.07 2.54
N ASN A 62 5.31 -0.92 1.71
CA ASN A 62 6.49 -0.89 0.84
C ASN A 62 6.17 -0.46 -0.61
N THR A 63 4.90 -0.23 -0.93
CA THR A 63 4.48 0.23 -2.26
C THR A 63 4.52 1.75 -2.37
N VAL A 64 4.28 2.24 -3.59
CA VAL A 64 4.10 3.66 -3.90
C VAL A 64 2.61 4.00 -3.95
N ALA A 65 2.28 5.27 -3.68
CA ALA A 65 0.92 5.77 -3.91
C ALA A 65 0.61 5.78 -5.42
N VAL A 66 -0.43 5.05 -5.83
CA VAL A 66 -0.82 4.82 -7.23
C VAL A 66 -1.03 6.13 -8.00
N PRO A 67 -1.75 7.15 -7.47
CA PRO A 67 -1.98 8.39 -8.22
C PRO A 67 -0.70 9.19 -8.49
N VAL A 68 0.28 9.09 -7.59
CA VAL A 68 1.58 9.77 -7.74
C VAL A 68 2.42 9.08 -8.81
N PHE A 69 2.51 7.75 -8.75
CA PHE A 69 3.25 6.99 -9.74
C PHE A 69 2.65 7.15 -11.14
N GLU A 70 1.32 7.15 -11.25
CA GLU A 70 0.62 7.42 -12.50
C GLU A 70 0.99 8.79 -13.10
N TRP A 71 1.04 9.84 -12.29
CA TRP A 71 1.44 11.17 -12.72
C TRP A 71 2.89 11.23 -13.24
N ILE A 72 3.80 10.48 -12.61
CA ILE A 72 5.20 10.37 -13.04
C ILE A 72 5.29 9.59 -14.35
N ALA A 73 4.64 8.43 -14.43
CA ALA A 73 4.68 7.55 -15.59
C ALA A 73 4.19 8.26 -16.87
N ARG A 74 3.12 9.06 -16.78
CA ARG A 74 2.63 9.85 -17.93
C ARG A 74 3.68 10.82 -18.48
N ARG A 75 4.54 11.40 -17.63
CA ARG A 75 5.62 12.31 -18.06
C ARG A 75 6.79 11.55 -18.66
N LEU A 76 7.14 10.42 -18.06
CA LEU A 76 8.18 9.55 -18.59
C LEU A 76 7.82 9.10 -20.02
N LEU A 77 6.57 8.66 -20.23
CA LEU A 77 6.09 8.24 -21.55
C LEU A 77 6.07 9.39 -22.57
N ALA A 78 5.74 10.62 -22.16
CA ALA A 78 5.78 11.77 -23.05
C ALA A 78 7.21 11.99 -23.60
N VAL A 79 8.21 11.97 -22.72
CA VAL A 79 9.62 12.15 -23.11
C VAL A 79 10.13 10.98 -23.96
N ASP A 80 9.80 9.75 -23.58
CA ASP A 80 10.21 8.54 -24.33
C ASP A 80 9.62 8.54 -25.74
N SER A 81 8.37 8.97 -25.90
CA SER A 81 7.72 9.05 -27.21
C SER A 81 8.37 10.07 -28.16
N GLU A 82 8.88 11.19 -27.62
CA GLU A 82 9.64 12.19 -28.37
C GLU A 82 11.01 11.65 -28.79
N ALA A 83 11.67 10.88 -27.93
CA ALA A 83 12.97 10.27 -28.23
C ALA A 83 12.90 9.17 -29.31
N VAL A 84 11.77 8.46 -29.42
CA VAL A 84 11.55 7.44 -30.44
C VAL A 84 11.25 8.05 -31.82
N THR A 85 10.75 9.29 -31.87
CA THR A 85 10.42 9.99 -33.13
C THR A 85 11.53 10.90 -33.66
N ALA A 86 12.62 11.09 -32.90
CA ALA A 86 13.81 11.84 -33.29
C ALA A 86 14.89 10.94 -33.90
#